data_AF-A0A238VEI2-F1
#
_entry.id   AF-A0A238VEI2-F1
#
_cell.length_a   1.000
_cell.length_b   1.000
_cell.length_c   1.000
_cell.angle_alpha   90.00
_cell.angle_beta   90.00
_cell.angle_gamma   90.00
#
_symmetry.space_group_name_H-M   'P 1'
#
loop_
_entity.id
_entity.type
_entity.pdbx_description
1 polymer ?
#
loop_
_entity_poly.entity_id
_entity_poly.type
_entity_poly.pdbx_seq_one_letter_code
_entity_poly.pdbx_strand_id
1 'polypeptide(L)'
;MAGLPWIRFDTDLPDNPKVLALIARRGGQAAAFVYCCGLAYSGRHGTDGFIPAAALPRVHGRRADATALVAVGLWDETDDGWFIHGWDEYQQASSTSEVIRGKKREASRKGNCVRHHGESCGCWKRPADGLRAVR
;
A
#
# COMPACT_ATOMS: atom_id res chain seq x y z
N MET A 1 20.71 6.60 6.03
CA MET A 1 19.94 6.10 4.86
C MET A 1 19.26 7.29 4.22
N ALA A 2 19.72 7.72 3.04
CA ALA A 2 19.11 8.86 2.36
C ALA A 2 17.92 8.37 1.55
N GLY A 3 16.70 8.79 1.91
CA GLY A 3 15.55 8.61 1.04
C GLY A 3 15.64 9.49 -0.20
N LEU A 4 14.65 9.37 -1.08
CA LEU A 4 14.60 10.14 -2.31
C LEU A 4 14.34 11.63 -2.00
N PRO A 5 15.04 12.57 -2.66
CA PRO A 5 14.78 14.01 -2.50
C PRO A 5 13.44 14.44 -3.12
N TRP A 6 12.91 13.65 -4.04
CA TRP A 6 11.62 13.82 -4.71
C TRP A 6 11.05 12.45 -5.09
N ILE A 7 9.73 12.37 -5.27
CA ILE A 7 9.04 11.18 -5.79
C ILE A 7 8.48 11.51 -7.18
N ARG A 8 8.35 10.49 -8.03
CA ARG A 8 7.62 10.66 -9.29
C ARG A 8 6.14 10.78 -8.97
N PHE A 9 5.49 11.75 -9.59
CA PHE A 9 4.07 11.94 -9.46
C PHE A 9 3.47 11.91 -10.85
N ASP A 10 2.49 11.04 -11.06
CA ASP A 10 1.90 10.84 -12.37
C ASP A 10 1.00 12.03 -12.74
N THR A 11 1.13 12.52 -13.97
CA THR A 11 0.26 13.58 -14.49
C THR A 11 -1.16 13.09 -14.72
N ASP A 12 -1.34 11.77 -14.89
CA ASP A 12 -2.62 11.12 -15.13
C ASP A 12 -3.41 10.88 -13.82
N LEU A 13 -2.88 11.30 -12.67
CA LEU A 13 -3.55 11.15 -11.37
C LEU A 13 -5.03 11.63 -11.39
N PRO A 14 -5.37 12.81 -11.97
CA PRO A 14 -6.76 13.28 -11.99
C PRO A 14 -7.71 12.33 -12.73
N ASP A 15 -7.21 11.63 -13.75
CA ASP A 15 -7.99 10.72 -14.61
C ASP A 15 -7.88 9.26 -14.15
N ASN A 16 -7.04 8.96 -13.17
CA ASN A 16 -6.87 7.62 -12.64
C ASN A 16 -8.22 7.10 -12.07
N PRO A 17 -8.74 5.96 -12.54
CA PRO A 17 -10.04 5.44 -12.12
C PRO A 17 -10.16 5.24 -10.60
N LYS A 18 -9.07 4.89 -9.90
CA LYS A 18 -9.07 4.72 -8.43
C LYS A 18 -9.19 6.07 -7.72
N VAL A 19 -8.59 7.12 -8.27
CA VAL A 19 -8.65 8.48 -7.73
C VAL A 19 -10.04 9.07 -7.97
N LEU A 20 -10.59 8.92 -9.18
CA LEU A 20 -11.97 9.29 -9.50
C LEU A 20 -12.98 8.60 -8.55
N ALA A 21 -12.83 7.29 -8.35
CA ALA A 21 -13.64 6.53 -7.40
C ALA A 21 -13.47 7.01 -5.95
N LEU A 22 -12.26 7.43 -5.55
CA LEU A 22 -11.98 7.96 -4.22
C LEU A 22 -12.69 9.29 -4.00
N ILE A 23 -12.51 10.27 -4.89
CA ILE A 23 -13.03 11.63 -4.72
C ILE A 23 -14.57 11.68 -4.81
N ALA A 24 -15.19 10.71 -5.47
CA ALA A 24 -16.65 10.54 -5.47
C ALA A 24 -17.21 10.17 -4.08
N ARG A 25 -16.36 9.70 -3.14
CA ARG A 25 -16.76 9.36 -1.78
C ARG A 25 -16.76 10.60 -0.90
N ARG A 26 -17.63 10.63 0.11
CA ARG A 26 -17.60 11.67 1.15
C ARG A 26 -16.24 11.66 1.86
N GLY A 27 -15.54 12.81 1.83
CA GLY A 27 -14.19 12.93 2.38
C GLY A 27 -13.06 12.41 1.48
N GLY A 28 -13.37 11.98 0.25
CA GLY A 28 -12.41 11.43 -0.70
C GLY A 28 -11.27 12.38 -1.07
N GLN A 29 -11.54 13.68 -1.17
CA GLN A 29 -10.52 14.70 -1.44
C GLN A 29 -9.45 14.75 -0.34
N ALA A 30 -9.85 14.62 0.94
CA ALA A 30 -8.90 14.57 2.04
C ALA A 30 -8.05 13.29 1.96
N ALA A 31 -8.66 12.15 1.65
CA ALA A 31 -7.93 10.91 1.44
C ALA A 31 -6.96 10.98 0.23
N ALA A 32 -7.31 11.70 -0.83
CA ALA A 32 -6.41 11.94 -1.96
C ALA A 32 -5.17 12.74 -1.53
N PHE A 33 -5.34 13.76 -0.69
CA PHE A 33 -4.20 14.49 -0.11
C PHE A 33 -3.32 13.56 0.76
N VAL A 34 -3.93 12.69 1.57
CA VAL A 34 -3.21 11.68 2.37
C VAL A 34 -2.39 10.73 1.50
N TYR A 35 -2.92 10.32 0.34
CA TYR A 35 -2.19 9.51 -0.63
C TYR A 35 -0.92 10.22 -1.13
N CYS A 36 -1.03 11.49 -1.52
CA CYS A 36 0.12 12.30 -1.95
C CYS A 36 1.17 12.45 -0.83
N CYS A 37 0.73 12.74 0.39
CA CYS A 37 1.63 12.83 1.55
C CYS A 37 2.27 11.48 1.89
N GLY A 38 1.55 10.37 1.69
CA GLY A 38 2.06 9.01 1.83
C GLY A 38 3.20 8.70 0.86
N LEU A 39 3.05 9.07 -0.42
CA LEU A 39 4.10 8.96 -1.42
C LEU A 39 5.36 9.72 -0.99
N ALA A 40 5.19 10.99 -0.60
CA ALA A 40 6.29 11.84 -0.16
C ALA A 40 7.00 11.29 1.10
N TYR A 41 6.23 10.83 2.09
CA TYR A 41 6.77 10.17 3.28
C TYR A 41 7.61 8.96 2.89
N SER A 42 7.05 8.06 2.09
CA SER A 42 7.75 6.83 1.74
C SER A 42 9.05 7.09 0.96
N GLY A 43 9.01 8.05 0.03
CA GLY A 43 10.21 8.48 -0.70
C GLY A 43 11.27 9.05 0.24
N ARG A 44 10.89 10.02 1.09
CA ARG A 44 11.80 10.66 2.04
C ARG A 44 12.44 9.68 3.02
N HIS A 45 11.70 8.67 3.45
CA HIS A 45 12.15 7.69 4.43
C HIS A 45 12.76 6.43 3.80
N GLY A 46 12.71 6.29 2.47
CA GLY A 46 13.23 5.11 1.76
C GLY A 46 12.53 3.83 2.17
N THR A 47 11.21 3.88 2.39
CA THR A 47 10.42 2.75 2.90
C THR A 47 9.75 1.92 1.81
N ASP A 48 10.08 2.17 0.54
CA ASP A 48 9.61 1.41 -0.62
C ASP A 48 8.08 1.19 -0.68
N GLY A 49 7.34 2.26 -0.45
CA GLY A 49 5.89 2.31 -0.40
C GLY A 49 5.29 2.03 0.98
N PHE A 50 6.07 1.63 1.98
CA PHE A 50 5.53 1.32 3.31
C PHE A 50 5.24 2.57 4.15
N ILE A 51 4.06 2.62 4.75
CA ILE A 51 3.60 3.65 5.68
C ILE A 51 3.23 2.93 7.00
N PRO A 52 4.05 3.04 8.06
CA PRO A 52 3.72 2.47 9.36
C PRO A 52 2.44 3.08 9.94
N ALA A 53 1.66 2.31 10.71
CA ALA A 53 0.45 2.81 11.36
C ALA A 53 0.69 4.06 12.21
N ALA A 54 1.83 4.12 12.90
CA ALA A 54 2.25 5.27 13.70
C ALA A 54 2.55 6.54 12.87
N ALA A 55 2.84 6.39 11.58
CA ALA A 55 3.10 7.51 10.67
C ALA A 55 1.82 8.08 10.04
N LEU A 56 0.65 7.47 10.26
CA LEU A 56 -0.61 7.92 9.64
C LEU A 56 -0.92 9.40 9.95
N PRO A 57 -0.79 9.91 11.20
CA PRO A 57 -1.01 11.33 11.47
C PRO A 57 0.04 12.23 10.78
N ARG A 58 1.26 11.72 10.55
CA ARG A 58 2.33 12.47 9.86
C ARG A 58 2.01 12.72 8.39
N VAL A 59 1.27 11.81 7.76
CA VAL A 59 0.77 11.96 6.39
C VAL A 59 -0.64 12.58 6.35
N HIS A 60 -1.03 13.26 7.43
CA HIS A 60 -2.33 13.92 7.61
C HIS A 60 -3.55 12.99 7.54
N GLY A 61 -3.33 11.69 7.70
CA GLY A 61 -4.37 10.67 7.60
C GLY A 61 -5.09 10.39 8.92
N ARG A 62 -6.35 10.01 8.80
CA ARG A 62 -7.12 9.29 9.83
C ARG A 62 -7.36 7.87 9.34
N ARG A 63 -7.76 6.97 10.25
CA ARG A 63 -8.08 5.58 9.88
C ARG A 63 -9.14 5.50 8.78
N ALA A 64 -10.15 6.37 8.81
CA ALA A 64 -11.16 6.42 7.75
C ALA A 64 -10.59 6.77 6.36
N ASP A 65 -9.56 7.62 6.29
CA ASP A 65 -8.91 8.00 5.04
C ASP A 65 -8.07 6.81 4.51
N ALA A 66 -7.33 6.13 5.39
CA ALA A 66 -6.61 4.89 5.05
C ALA A 66 -7.57 3.79 4.58
N THR A 67 -8.70 3.58 5.26
CA THR A 67 -9.74 2.62 4.84
C THR A 67 -10.30 2.97 3.47
N ALA A 68 -10.53 4.25 3.17
CA ALA A 68 -11.00 4.68 1.85
C ALA A 68 -9.96 4.41 0.76
N LEU A 69 -8.68 4.66 1.03
CA LEU A 69 -7.56 4.37 0.11
C LEU A 69 -7.39 2.88 -0.16
N VAL A 70 -7.55 2.04 0.87
CA VAL A 70 -7.55 0.57 0.72
C VAL A 70 -8.75 0.11 -0.11
N ALA A 71 -9.94 0.66 0.17
CA ALA A 71 -11.16 0.28 -0.55
C ALA A 71 -11.08 0.56 -2.06
N VAL A 72 -10.39 1.62 -2.49
CA VAL A 72 -10.17 1.91 -3.92
C VAL A 72 -8.89 1.27 -4.48
N GLY A 73 -8.12 0.55 -3.65
CA GLY A 73 -6.89 -0.14 -4.04
C GLY A 73 -5.72 0.80 -4.37
N LEU A 74 -5.68 1.99 -3.75
CA LEU A 74 -4.50 2.87 -3.78
C LEU A 74 -3.49 2.46 -2.71
N TRP A 75 -3.96 1.93 -1.58
CA TRP A 75 -3.14 1.33 -0.53
C TRP A 75 -3.49 -0.15 -0.33
N ASP A 76 -2.53 -0.95 0.10
CA ASP A 76 -2.68 -2.34 0.52
C ASP A 76 -2.50 -2.43 2.05
N GLU A 77 -3.46 -3.01 2.76
CA GLU A 77 -3.42 -3.13 4.22
C GLU A 77 -2.47 -4.24 4.69
N THR A 78 -1.73 -3.95 5.76
CA THR A 78 -0.84 -4.89 6.46
C THR A 78 -1.15 -4.88 7.95
N ASP A 79 -0.53 -5.79 8.70
CA ASP A 79 -0.77 -5.88 10.15
C ASP A 79 -0.18 -4.68 10.92
N ASP A 80 0.85 -4.00 10.40
CA ASP A 80 1.56 -2.90 11.05
C ASP A 80 1.47 -1.55 10.30
N GLY A 81 0.64 -1.45 9.27
CA GLY A 81 0.47 -0.24 8.46
C GLY A 81 -0.09 -0.53 7.07
N TRP A 82 0.41 0.19 6.07
CA TRP A 82 -0.03 0.08 4.68
C TRP A 82 1.13 0.12 3.70
N PHE A 83 0.95 -0.50 2.54
CA PHE A 83 1.78 -0.27 1.36
C PHE A 83 1.07 0.60 0.35
N ILE A 84 1.78 1.49 -0.32
CA ILE A 84 1.30 2.18 -1.51
C ILE A 84 1.30 1.19 -2.67
N HIS A 85 0.13 1.00 -3.27
CA HIS A 85 -0.05 0.08 -4.38
C HIS A 85 0.76 0.56 -5.60
N GLY A 86 1.45 -0.35 -6.28
CA GLY A 86 2.23 -0.03 -7.48
C GLY A 86 3.55 0.70 -7.24
N TRP A 87 4.02 0.89 -6.00
CA TRP A 87 5.26 1.65 -5.73
C TRP A 87 6.46 1.25 -6.61
N ASP A 88 6.72 -0.06 -6.79
CA ASP A 88 7.92 -0.54 -7.52
C ASP A 88 7.83 -0.34 -9.04
N GLU A 89 6.62 -0.11 -9.56
CA GLU A 89 6.38 0.15 -10.98
C GLU A 89 6.74 1.59 -11.33
N TYR A 90 6.42 2.54 -10.45
CA TYR A 90 6.54 3.98 -10.72
C TYR A 90 7.76 4.62 -10.04
N GLN A 91 8.20 4.10 -8.89
CA GLN A 91 9.30 4.68 -8.11
C GLN A 91 10.57 3.83 -8.21
N GLN A 92 11.71 4.49 -7.99
CA GLN A 92 12.97 3.75 -7.78
C GLN A 92 12.90 3.09 -6.41
N ALA A 93 12.96 1.75 -6.38
CA ALA A 93 13.12 1.02 -5.14
C ALA A 93 14.47 1.38 -4.51
N SER A 94 14.49 1.59 -3.20
CA SER A 94 15.73 1.71 -2.46
C SER A 94 16.53 0.42 -2.61
N SER A 95 17.86 0.54 -2.62
CA SER A 95 18.77 -0.61 -2.60
C SER A 95 18.73 -1.38 -1.27
N THR A 96 17.91 -0.98 -0.30
CA THR A 96 18.23 -1.18 1.12
C THR A 96 17.25 -2.08 1.90
N SER A 97 16.26 -2.74 1.29
CA SER A 97 15.44 -3.63 2.11
C SER A 97 14.73 -4.77 1.41
N GLU A 98 15.40 -5.93 1.40
CA GLU A 98 14.77 -7.23 1.17
C GLU A 98 13.63 -7.52 2.16
N VAL A 99 13.75 -7.02 3.40
CA VAL A 99 12.73 -7.18 4.46
C VAL A 99 11.43 -6.46 4.09
N ILE A 100 11.51 -5.22 3.60
CA ILE A 100 10.34 -4.47 3.14
C ILE A 100 9.68 -5.19 1.96
N ARG A 101 10.48 -5.70 1.01
CA ARG A 101 9.99 -6.50 -0.12
C ARG A 101 9.27 -7.77 0.34
N GLY A 102 9.77 -8.45 1.37
CA GLY A 102 9.13 -9.60 1.99
C GLY A 102 7.74 -9.26 2.55
N LYS A 103 7.65 -8.21 3.38
CA LYS A 103 6.37 -7.72 3.93
C LYS A 103 5.37 -7.33 2.84
N LYS A 104 5.85 -6.67 1.77
CA LYS A 104 5.01 -6.28 0.63
C LYS A 104 4.46 -7.47 -0.12
N ARG A 105 5.27 -8.52 -0.35
CA ARG A 105 4.83 -9.76 -1.01
C ARG A 105 3.72 -10.45 -0.21
N GLU A 106 3.85 -10.49 1.11
CA GLU A 106 2.84 -11.06 1.99
C GLU A 106 1.53 -10.25 1.96
N ALA A 107 1.63 -8.92 2.05
CA ALA A 107 0.48 -8.01 1.94
C ALA A 107 -0.25 -8.18 0.60
N SER A 108 0.49 -8.24 -0.51
CA SER A 108 -0.06 -8.48 -1.84
C SER A 108 -0.74 -9.85 -1.94
N ARG A 109 -0.13 -10.90 -1.37
CA ARG A 109 -0.71 -12.25 -1.32
C ARG A 109 -2.02 -12.28 -0.52
N LYS A 110 -2.07 -11.58 0.62
CA LYS A 110 -3.27 -11.41 1.44
C LYS A 110 -4.37 -10.67 0.66
N GLY A 111 -4.04 -9.52 0.06
CA GLY A 111 -4.96 -8.74 -0.75
C GLY A 111 -5.57 -9.53 -1.92
N ASN A 112 -4.74 -10.26 -2.67
CA ASN A 112 -5.23 -11.13 -3.76
C ASN A 112 -6.10 -12.28 -3.26
N CYS A 113 -5.72 -12.95 -2.16
CA CYS A 113 -6.53 -14.05 -1.60
C CYS A 113 -7.91 -13.54 -1.18
N VAL A 114 -7.99 -12.40 -0.47
CA VAL A 114 -9.27 -11.81 -0.05
C VAL A 114 -10.10 -11.39 -1.27
N ARG A 115 -9.48 -10.77 -2.28
CA ARG A 115 -10.17 -10.33 -3.50
C ARG A 115 -10.79 -11.48 -4.29
N HIS A 116 -10.08 -12.60 -4.42
CA HIS A 116 -10.55 -13.72 -5.25
C HIS A 116 -11.34 -14.77 -4.47
N HIS A 117 -11.08 -14.95 -3.18
CA HIS A 117 -11.64 -16.04 -2.38
C HIS A 117 -12.53 -15.56 -1.22
N GLY A 118 -12.64 -14.25 -1.00
CA GLY A 118 -13.43 -13.65 0.09
C GLY A 118 -12.65 -13.45 1.39
N GLU A 119 -13.20 -12.62 2.29
CA GLU A 119 -12.56 -12.19 3.54
C GLU A 119 -12.25 -13.34 4.52
N SER A 120 -13.01 -14.44 4.47
CA SER A 120 -12.80 -15.61 5.31
C SER A 120 -11.67 -16.53 4.84
N CYS A 121 -11.05 -16.25 3.68
CA CYS A 121 -10.04 -17.13 3.10
C CYS A 121 -8.65 -16.93 3.73
N GLY A 122 -8.07 -18.02 4.24
CA GLY A 122 -6.71 -18.06 4.83
C GLY A 122 -5.61 -18.56 3.90
N CYS A 123 -5.87 -18.69 2.60
CA CYS A 123 -4.97 -19.35 1.64
C CYS A 123 -3.58 -18.71 1.58
N TRP A 124 -3.52 -17.40 1.77
CA TRP A 124 -2.29 -16.61 1.78
C TRP A 124 -1.39 -16.91 2.98
N LYS A 125 -1.86 -17.61 4.02
CA LYS A 125 -1.02 -18.01 5.16
C LYS A 125 -0.26 -19.30 4.90
N ARG A 126 -0.61 -20.04 3.84
CA ARG A 126 0.03 -21.32 3.51
C ARG A 126 1.42 -21.06 2.92
N PRO A 127 2.47 -21.77 3.35
CA PRO A 127 3.77 -21.71 2.71
C PRO A 127 3.68 -22.16 1.24
N ALA A 128 4.54 -21.62 0.37
CA ALA A 128 4.50 -21.82 -1.08
C ALA A 128 4.74 -23.28 -1.51
N ASP A 129 5.30 -24.11 -0.62
CA ASP A 129 5.64 -25.49 -0.92
C ASP A 129 4.53 -26.42 -0.44
N GLY A 130 3.75 -26.90 -1.40
CA GLY A 130 2.75 -27.96 -1.25
C GLY A 130 3.35 -29.34 -0.94
N LEU A 131 4.26 -29.45 0.01
CA LEU A 131 4.58 -30.74 0.62
C LEU A 131 3.44 -31.11 1.56
N ARG A 132 2.51 -31.90 1.02
CA ARG A 132 1.60 -32.72 1.80
C ARG A 132 2.41 -33.43 2.87
N ALA A 133 2.15 -33.13 4.14
CA ALA A 133 2.41 -34.09 5.19
C ALA A 133 1.51 -35.31 4.91
N VAL A 134 2.05 -36.27 4.18
CA VAL A 134 1.45 -37.59 4.01
C VAL A 134 1.81 -38.38 5.24
N ARG A 135 0.78 -38.60 6.07
CA ARG A 135 0.63 -39.56 7.16
C ARG A 135 1.51 -39.37 8.39
#